data_AF-A0A1W4XFD5-F1
#
_entry.id   AF-A0A1W4XFD5-F1
#
_cell.length_a   1.000
_cell.length_b   1.000
_cell.length_c   1.000
_cell.angle_alpha   90.00
_cell.angle_beta   90.00
_cell.angle_gamma   90.00
#
_symmetry.space_group_name_H-M   'P 1'
#
loop_
_entity.id
_entity.type
_entity.pdbx_description
1 polymer ?
#
loop_
_entity_poly.entity_id
_entity_poly.type
_entity_poly.pdbx_seq_one_letter_code
_entity_poly.pdbx_strand_id
1 'polypeptide(L)'
;MLTDVNDMTDICKDANSIWSRLFDHKAFLNGEVQFFIREFERKRNDWEVEQLFTVLEKVTDIKVTQIDRFKQSVNLSFPQINIGLSKVSNLSDNIILAEEKYKTDTTLEQAREQRKLEWQQFVDNMSHACNNIDTTFEQKEKELEEFYTDLEEKLQVGSAVP
;
A
#
# COMPACT_ATOMS: atom_id res chain seq x y z
N MET A 1 -2.84 -4.79 -84.05
CA MET A 1 -1.99 -4.09 -85.03
C MET A 1 -1.86 -2.59 -84.76
N LEU A 2 -2.88 -1.87 -84.27
CA LEU A 2 -2.76 -0.44 -83.93
C LEU A 2 -2.00 -0.14 -82.61
N THR A 3 -1.95 -1.09 -81.68
CA THR A 3 -1.19 -0.96 -80.42
C THR A 3 0.32 -1.08 -80.62
N ASP A 4 0.74 -1.99 -81.49
CA ASP A 4 2.15 -2.33 -81.78
C ASP A 4 2.92 -1.18 -82.47
N VAL A 5 2.22 -0.40 -83.30
CA VAL A 5 2.79 0.78 -83.98
C VAL A 5 3.00 1.93 -82.99
N ASN A 6 2.08 2.12 -82.04
CA ASN A 6 2.27 3.13 -81.00
C ASN A 6 3.46 2.79 -80.11
N ASP A 7 3.58 1.52 -79.69
CA ASP A 7 4.72 1.06 -78.89
C ASP A 7 6.05 1.26 -79.62
N MET A 8 6.12 0.94 -80.92
CA MET A 8 7.33 1.17 -81.71
C MET A 8 7.67 2.67 -81.85
N THR A 9 6.67 3.54 -82.01
CA THR A 9 6.90 4.99 -82.06
C THR A 9 7.37 5.56 -80.73
N ASP A 10 6.92 5.01 -79.60
CA ASP A 10 7.33 5.46 -78.27
C ASP A 10 8.75 5.01 -77.94
N ILE A 11 9.13 3.77 -78.31
CA ILE A 11 10.51 3.29 -78.21
C ILE A 11 11.47 4.18 -79.01
N CYS A 12 11.10 4.56 -80.24
CA CYS A 12 11.92 5.45 -81.07
C CYS A 12 12.06 6.85 -80.48
N LYS A 13 11.00 7.40 -79.86
CA LYS A 13 11.07 8.70 -79.17
C LYS A 13 11.97 8.62 -77.94
N ASP A 14 11.90 7.54 -77.18
CA ASP A 14 12.72 7.33 -75.99
C ASP A 14 14.19 7.17 -76.36
N ALA A 15 14.51 6.38 -77.39
CA ALA A 15 15.86 6.22 -77.90
C ALA A 15 16.45 7.57 -78.36
N ASN A 16 15.65 8.37 -79.07
CA ASN A 16 16.06 9.70 -79.51
C ASN A 16 16.23 10.67 -78.31
N SER A 17 15.37 10.58 -77.30
CA SER A 17 15.48 11.38 -76.07
C SER A 17 16.75 11.06 -75.29
N ILE A 18 17.10 9.78 -75.16
CA ILE A 18 18.34 9.32 -74.53
C ILE A 18 19.55 9.81 -75.32
N TRP A 19 19.51 9.68 -76.65
CA TRP A 19 20.59 10.14 -77.52
C TRP A 19 20.81 11.66 -77.41
N SER A 20 19.73 12.46 -77.48
CA SER A 20 19.83 13.92 -77.31
C SER A 20 20.34 14.30 -75.92
N ARG A 21 19.95 13.59 -74.85
CA ARG A 21 20.49 13.83 -73.50
C ARG A 21 21.97 13.49 -73.37
N LEU A 22 22.49 12.51 -74.11
CA LEU A 22 23.89 12.12 -74.04
C LEU A 22 24.81 13.07 -74.82
N PHE A 23 24.32 13.62 -75.94
CA PHE A 23 25.16 14.34 -76.91
C PHE A 23 24.79 15.82 -77.09
N ASP A 24 23.69 16.32 -76.53
CA ASP A 24 23.35 17.75 -76.48
C ASP A 24 23.33 18.23 -75.01
N HIS A 25 24.31 19.07 -74.67
CA HIS A 25 24.43 19.71 -73.35
C HIS A 25 23.14 20.42 -72.92
N LYS A 26 22.43 21.06 -73.85
CA LYS A 26 21.20 21.80 -73.52
C LYS A 26 20.06 20.85 -73.14
N ALA A 27 19.94 19.73 -73.86
CA ALA A 27 18.96 18.70 -73.57
C ALA A 27 19.27 17.95 -72.26
N PHE A 28 20.56 17.68 -72.00
CA PHE A 28 21.04 17.15 -70.73
C PHE A 28 20.69 18.05 -69.55
N LEU A 29 21.14 19.31 -69.59
CA LEU A 29 20.98 20.26 -68.49
C LEU A 29 19.50 20.55 -68.20
N ASN A 30 18.67 20.73 -69.23
CA ASN A 30 17.23 20.88 -69.04
C ASN A 30 16.59 19.62 -68.43
N GLY A 31 17.09 18.44 -68.82
CA GLY A 31 16.68 17.17 -68.23
C GLY A 31 16.97 17.07 -66.73
N GLU A 32 18.16 17.47 -66.30
CA GLU A 32 18.58 17.52 -64.90
C GLU A 32 17.80 18.58 -64.11
N VAL A 33 17.59 19.78 -64.66
CA VAL A 33 16.76 20.83 -64.03
C VAL A 33 15.33 20.34 -63.81
N GLN A 34 14.73 19.67 -64.79
CA GLN A 34 13.38 19.10 -64.66
C GLN A 34 13.32 17.93 -63.67
N PHE A 35 14.39 17.13 -63.58
CA PHE A 35 14.51 16.08 -62.57
C PHE A 35 14.61 16.70 -61.16
N PHE A 36 15.46 17.71 -60.99
CA PHE A 36 15.61 18.44 -59.74
C PHE A 36 14.28 19.06 -59.26
N ILE A 37 13.58 19.79 -60.13
CA ILE A 37 12.26 20.36 -59.83
C ILE A 37 11.25 19.27 -59.44
N ARG A 38 11.23 18.16 -60.17
CA ARG A 38 10.30 17.04 -59.87
C ARG A 38 10.61 16.40 -58.52
N GLU A 39 11.87 16.17 -58.22
CA GLU A 39 12.27 15.44 -57.03
C GLU A 39 12.20 16.32 -55.77
N PHE A 40 12.53 17.60 -55.88
CA PHE A 40 12.61 18.50 -54.73
C PHE A 40 11.38 19.38 -54.53
N GLU A 41 10.69 19.81 -55.59
CA GLU A 41 9.47 20.63 -55.45
C GLU A 41 8.21 19.73 -55.50
N ARG A 42 8.12 18.79 -56.44
CA ARG A 42 6.89 17.98 -56.61
C ARG A 42 6.77 16.79 -55.65
N LYS A 43 7.86 16.07 -55.35
CA LYS A 43 7.78 14.90 -54.43
C LYS A 43 7.80 15.29 -52.96
N ARG A 44 8.51 16.37 -52.59
CA ARG A 44 8.53 16.89 -51.22
C ARG A 44 7.25 17.67 -50.90
N ASN A 45 6.70 18.38 -51.90
CA ASN A 45 5.46 19.16 -51.81
C ASN A 45 5.43 20.05 -50.55
N ASP A 46 4.24 20.40 -50.07
CA ASP A 46 4.04 21.15 -48.83
C ASP A 46 4.01 20.26 -47.57
N TRP A 47 4.45 19.00 -47.65
CA TRP A 47 4.37 18.05 -46.52
C TRP A 47 5.05 18.58 -45.24
N GLU A 48 6.23 19.17 -45.36
CA GLU A 48 6.94 19.75 -44.21
C GLU A 48 6.17 20.93 -43.61
N VAL A 49 5.49 21.70 -44.45
CA VAL A 49 4.67 22.85 -44.07
C VAL A 49 3.40 22.36 -43.37
N GLU A 50 2.70 21.38 -43.92
CA GLU A 50 1.54 20.73 -43.30
C GLU A 50 1.90 20.09 -41.95
N GLN A 51 3.05 19.43 -41.87
CA GLN A 51 3.56 18.85 -40.64
C GLN A 51 3.86 19.93 -39.60
N LEU A 52 4.44 21.06 -40.01
CA LEU A 52 4.71 22.19 -39.12
C LEU A 52 3.41 22.81 -38.60
N PHE A 53 2.40 22.98 -39.45
CA PHE A 53 1.07 23.45 -39.04
C PHE A 53 0.39 22.48 -38.07
N THR A 54 0.49 21.18 -38.33
CA THR A 54 -0.03 20.14 -37.43
C THR A 54 0.62 20.21 -36.05
N VAL A 55 1.95 20.39 -36.01
CA VAL A 55 2.68 20.55 -34.74
C VAL A 55 2.27 21.86 -34.04
N LEU A 56 2.17 22.96 -34.79
CA LEU A 56 1.76 24.25 -34.25
C LEU A 56 0.35 24.20 -33.66
N GLU A 57 -0.60 23.55 -34.34
CA GLU A 57 -1.96 23.34 -33.86
C GLU A 57 -1.95 22.58 -32.53
N LYS A 58 -1.26 21.44 -32.47
CA LYS A 58 -1.15 20.63 -31.25
C LYS A 58 -0.51 21.39 -30.10
N VAL A 59 0.58 22.12 -30.35
CA VAL A 59 1.26 22.92 -29.33
C VAL A 59 0.34 24.03 -28.83
N THR A 60 -0.40 24.67 -29.73
CA THR A 60 -1.35 25.74 -29.38
C THR A 60 -2.52 25.19 -28.58
N ASP A 61 -3.10 24.07 -28.99
CA ASP A 61 -4.16 23.39 -28.24
C ASP A 61 -3.69 23.02 -26.82
N ILE A 62 -2.55 22.33 -26.70
CA ILE A 62 -1.99 21.97 -25.38
C ILE A 62 -1.80 23.22 -24.51
N LYS A 63 -1.23 24.29 -25.08
CA LYS A 63 -0.98 25.54 -24.36
C LYS A 63 -2.27 26.20 -23.88
N VAL A 64 -3.31 26.22 -24.70
CA VAL A 64 -4.56 26.93 -24.42
C VAL A 64 -5.50 26.10 -23.53
N THR A 65 -5.60 24.78 -23.77
CA THR A 65 -6.64 23.95 -23.15
C THR A 65 -6.10 23.07 -22.04
N GLN A 66 -4.92 22.46 -22.20
CA GLN A 66 -4.47 21.40 -21.30
C GLN A 66 -3.69 21.92 -20.10
N ILE A 67 -2.85 22.96 -20.28
CA ILE A 67 -2.01 23.48 -19.19
C ILE A 67 -2.86 23.98 -18.02
N ASP A 68 -3.87 24.80 -18.29
CA ASP A 68 -4.68 25.39 -17.22
C ASP A 68 -5.61 24.37 -16.56
N ARG A 69 -6.15 23.41 -17.33
CA ARG A 69 -6.88 22.27 -16.78
C ARG A 69 -6.02 21.41 -15.86
N PHE A 70 -4.78 21.13 -16.27
CA PHE A 70 -3.83 20.39 -15.45
C PHE A 70 -3.50 21.14 -14.15
N LYS A 71 -3.19 22.45 -14.23
CA LYS A 71 -2.95 23.29 -13.05
C LYS A 71 -4.14 23.28 -12.09
N GLN A 72 -5.37 23.42 -12.59
CA GLN A 72 -6.57 23.38 -11.76
C GLN A 72 -6.74 22.01 -11.09
N SER A 73 -6.58 20.92 -11.84
CA SER A 73 -6.68 19.56 -11.31
C SER A 73 -5.63 19.30 -10.21
N VAL A 74 -4.38 19.70 -10.44
CA VAL A 74 -3.30 19.61 -9.47
C VAL A 74 -3.62 20.44 -8.23
N ASN A 75 -4.02 21.69 -8.39
CA ASN A 75 -4.36 22.58 -7.27
C ASN A 75 -5.52 22.07 -6.41
N LEU A 76 -6.44 21.28 -6.98
CA LEU A 76 -7.54 20.67 -6.23
C LEU A 76 -7.12 19.37 -5.53
N SER A 77 -6.37 18.52 -6.23
CA SER A 77 -6.02 17.17 -5.74
C SER A 77 -4.84 17.16 -4.77
N PHE A 78 -3.78 17.93 -5.05
CA PHE A 78 -2.56 17.92 -4.23
C PHE A 78 -2.79 18.31 -2.77
N PRO A 79 -3.56 19.37 -2.44
CA PRO A 79 -3.81 19.72 -1.06
C PRO A 79 -4.52 18.60 -0.30
N GLN A 80 -5.47 17.90 -0.94
CA GLN A 80 -6.18 16.78 -0.32
C GLN A 80 -5.24 15.61 -0.01
N ILE A 81 -4.37 15.27 -0.96
CA ILE A 81 -3.36 14.22 -0.78
C ILE A 81 -2.39 14.62 0.33
N ASN A 82 -1.93 15.87 0.34
CA ASN A 82 -1.00 16.37 1.35
C ASN A 82 -1.63 16.34 2.76
N ILE A 83 -2.89 16.75 2.89
CA ILE A 83 -3.62 16.65 4.16
C ILE A 83 -3.73 15.19 4.61
N GLY A 84 -4.06 14.28 3.70
CA GLY A 84 -4.14 12.84 3.98
C GLY A 84 -2.78 12.29 4.45
N LEU A 85 -1.71 12.65 3.76
CA LEU A 85 -0.35 12.22 4.08
C LEU A 85 0.09 12.74 5.46
N SER A 86 -0.15 14.03 5.75
CA SER A 86 0.17 14.62 7.06
C SER A 86 -0.62 13.96 8.19
N LYS A 87 -1.90 13.60 7.97
CA LYS A 87 -2.69 12.85 8.96
C LYS A 87 -2.09 11.47 9.24
N VAL A 88 -1.71 10.74 8.19
CA VAL A 88 -1.09 9.42 8.33
C VAL A 88 0.25 9.52 9.05
N SER A 89 1.08 10.51 8.72
CA SER A 89 2.35 10.77 9.41
C SER A 89 2.11 11.03 10.90
N ASN A 90 1.22 11.95 11.24
CA ASN A 90 0.89 12.26 12.63
C ASN A 90 0.34 11.04 13.38
N LEU A 91 -0.48 10.22 12.72
CA LEU A 91 -1.01 9.00 13.33
C LEU A 91 0.10 7.98 13.59
N SER A 92 1.02 7.81 12.65
CA SER A 92 2.20 6.96 12.82
C SER A 92 3.04 7.41 14.01
N ASP A 93 3.34 8.71 14.10
CA ASP A 93 4.13 9.27 15.21
C ASP A 93 3.40 9.07 16.55
N ASN A 94 2.08 9.29 16.59
CA ASN A 94 1.28 9.05 17.79
C ASN A 94 1.25 7.57 18.21
N ILE A 95 1.23 6.63 17.26
CA ILE A 95 1.29 5.19 17.57
C ILE A 95 2.63 4.86 18.20
N ILE A 96 3.75 5.37 17.65
CA ILE A 96 5.09 5.11 18.19
C ILE A 96 5.19 5.67 19.61
N LEU A 97 4.75 6.91 19.85
CA LEU A 97 4.74 7.52 21.17
C LEU A 97 3.84 6.76 22.16
N ALA A 98 2.68 6.27 21.70
CA ALA A 98 1.82 5.44 22.53
C ALA A 98 2.48 4.10 22.88
N GLU A 99 3.14 3.45 21.93
CA GLU A 99 3.87 2.20 22.16
C GLU A 99 5.00 2.39 23.19
N GLU A 100 5.78 3.46 23.07
CA GLU A 100 6.81 3.81 24.06
C GLU A 100 6.20 4.03 25.44
N LYS A 101 5.09 4.78 25.51
CA LYS A 101 4.37 4.99 26.77
C LYS A 101 3.89 3.67 27.38
N TYR A 102 3.26 2.80 26.61
CA TYR A 102 2.79 1.49 27.08
C TYR A 102 3.94 0.58 27.53
N LYS A 103 5.10 0.61 26.85
CA LYS A 103 6.30 -0.12 27.29
C LYS A 103 6.81 0.37 28.65
N THR A 104 6.67 1.66 28.93
CA THR A 104 7.08 2.24 30.22
C THR A 104 6.00 2.16 31.30
N ASP A 105 4.76 1.84 30.95
CA ASP A 105 3.64 1.85 31.87
C ASP A 105 3.59 0.55 32.69
N THR A 106 4.41 0.50 33.73
CA THR A 106 4.49 -0.63 34.66
C THR A 106 3.32 -0.69 35.65
N THR A 107 2.39 0.27 35.60
CA THR A 107 1.30 0.39 36.58
C THR A 107 0.37 -0.83 36.55
N LEU A 108 0.12 -1.39 35.36
CA LEU A 108 -0.72 -2.57 35.17
C LEU A 108 -0.05 -3.83 35.74
N GLU A 109 1.26 -3.95 35.58
CA GLU A 109 2.06 -5.04 36.14
C GLU A 109 2.14 -4.96 37.67
N GLN A 110 2.39 -3.77 38.21
CA GLN A 110 2.36 -3.53 39.66
C GLN A 110 0.99 -3.83 40.26
N ALA A 111 -0.10 -3.41 39.61
CA ALA A 111 -1.45 -3.73 40.07
C ALA A 111 -1.76 -5.24 40.03
N ARG A 112 -1.21 -5.97 39.06
CA ARG A 112 -1.32 -7.44 38.98
C ARG A 112 -0.53 -8.12 40.10
N GLU A 113 0.69 -7.68 40.36
CA GLU A 113 1.53 -8.20 41.45
C GLU A 113 0.88 -7.95 42.82
N GLN A 114 0.38 -6.73 43.05
CA GLN A 114 -0.32 -6.37 44.27
C GLN A 114 -1.54 -7.26 44.51
N ARG A 115 -2.39 -7.45 43.49
CA ARG A 115 -3.56 -8.34 43.60
C ARG A 115 -3.16 -9.80 43.87
N LYS A 116 -2.04 -10.25 43.31
CA LYS A 116 -1.51 -11.60 43.56
C LYS A 116 -1.06 -11.76 45.01
N LEU A 117 -0.39 -10.75 45.56
CA LEU A 117 0.02 -10.73 46.96
C LEU A 117 -1.20 -10.74 47.90
N GLU A 118 -2.19 -9.88 47.63
CA GLU A 118 -3.44 -9.81 48.40
C GLU A 118 -4.21 -11.13 48.35
N TRP A 119 -4.28 -11.76 47.17
CA TRP A 119 -4.91 -13.06 47.01
C TRP A 119 -4.21 -14.14 47.82
N GLN A 120 -2.88 -14.16 47.80
CA GLN A 120 -2.10 -15.14 48.55
C GLN A 120 -2.31 -14.97 50.06
N GLN A 121 -2.26 -13.73 50.56
CA GLN A 121 -2.57 -13.43 51.96
C GLN A 121 -3.98 -13.84 52.34
N PHE A 122 -4.96 -13.60 51.47
CA PHE A 122 -6.34 -14.01 51.71
C PHE A 122 -6.48 -15.53 51.83
N VAL A 123 -5.86 -16.29 50.92
CA VAL A 123 -5.87 -17.76 50.94
C VAL A 123 -5.18 -18.30 52.19
N ASP A 124 -4.02 -17.75 52.54
CA ASP A 124 -3.27 -18.16 53.73
C ASP A 124 -4.09 -17.90 55.00
N ASN A 125 -4.70 -16.72 55.12
CA ASN A 125 -5.56 -16.37 56.25
C ASN A 125 -6.78 -17.29 56.35
N MET A 126 -7.41 -17.63 55.22
CA MET A 126 -8.54 -18.55 55.19
C MET A 126 -8.12 -19.96 55.62
N SER A 127 -6.98 -20.44 55.12
CA SER A 127 -6.45 -21.75 55.50
C SER A 127 -6.11 -21.81 56.99
N HIS A 128 -5.53 -20.75 57.55
CA HIS A 128 -5.28 -20.65 58.98
C HIS A 128 -6.57 -20.64 59.79
N ALA A 129 -7.60 -19.92 59.34
CA ALA A 129 -8.89 -19.91 60.02
C ALA A 129 -9.55 -21.29 60.04
N CYS A 130 -9.56 -22.00 58.90
CA CYS A 130 -10.07 -23.37 58.83
C CYS A 130 -9.31 -24.31 59.76
N ASN A 131 -7.97 -24.31 59.71
CA ASN A 131 -7.16 -25.15 60.59
C ASN A 131 -7.38 -24.85 62.08
N ASN A 132 -7.54 -23.58 62.44
CA ASN A 132 -7.83 -23.19 63.83
C ASN A 132 -9.20 -23.71 64.28
N ILE A 133 -10.20 -23.66 63.40
CA ILE A 133 -11.52 -24.22 63.69
C ILE A 133 -11.41 -25.73 63.88
N ASP A 134 -10.79 -26.45 62.95
CA ASP A 134 -10.64 -27.91 62.99
C ASP A 134 -9.92 -28.36 64.26
N THR A 135 -8.79 -27.74 64.59
CA THR A 135 -8.04 -28.03 65.83
C THR A 135 -8.85 -27.76 67.09
N THR A 136 -9.66 -26.71 67.11
CA THR A 136 -10.53 -26.40 68.27
C THR A 136 -11.62 -27.46 68.42
N PHE A 137 -12.20 -27.93 67.31
CA PHE A 137 -13.20 -29.00 67.31
C PHE A 137 -12.60 -30.34 67.75
N GLU A 138 -11.45 -30.73 67.21
CA GLU A 138 -10.73 -31.96 67.63
C GLU A 138 -10.43 -31.95 69.13
N GLN A 139 -10.00 -30.80 69.66
CA GLN A 139 -9.71 -30.67 71.08
C GLN A 139 -10.99 -30.78 71.93
N LYS A 140 -12.10 -30.17 71.49
CA LYS A 140 -13.39 -30.27 72.19
C LYS A 140 -13.97 -31.68 72.14
N GLU A 141 -13.83 -32.37 71.00
CA GLU A 141 -14.26 -33.76 70.85
C GLU A 141 -13.49 -34.67 71.82
N LYS A 142 -12.16 -34.49 71.89
CA LYS A 142 -11.33 -35.24 72.84
C LYS A 142 -11.67 -34.94 74.30
N GLU A 143 -11.87 -33.67 74.67
CA GLU A 143 -12.33 -33.29 76.02
C GLU A 143 -13.68 -33.95 76.35
N LEU A 144 -14.60 -34.04 75.38
CA LEU A 144 -15.88 -34.71 75.56
C LEU A 144 -15.71 -36.22 75.75
N GLU A 145 -14.89 -36.85 74.91
CA GLU A 145 -14.58 -38.28 74.99
C GLU A 145 -14.01 -38.62 76.37
N GLU A 146 -12.99 -37.88 76.82
CA GLU A 146 -12.39 -38.02 78.14
C GLU A 146 -13.42 -37.87 79.26
N PHE A 147 -14.29 -36.86 79.20
CA PHE A 147 -15.35 -36.63 80.18
C PHE A 147 -16.35 -37.79 80.26
N TYR A 148 -16.78 -38.34 79.12
CA TYR A 148 -17.72 -39.46 79.10
C TYR A 148 -17.07 -40.76 79.56
N THR A 149 -15.80 -41.03 79.24
CA THR A 149 -15.08 -42.17 79.82
C THR A 149 -14.96 -42.09 81.34
N ASP A 150 -14.62 -40.92 81.89
CA ASP A 150 -14.54 -40.70 83.35
C ASP A 150 -15.92 -40.83 84.02
N LEU A 151 -16.99 -40.37 83.35
CA LEU A 151 -18.36 -40.56 83.84
C LEU A 151 -18.76 -42.04 83.83
N GLU A 152 -18.41 -42.78 82.78
CA GLU A 152 -18.69 -44.22 82.66
C GLU A 152 -17.96 -45.01 83.74
N GLU A 153 -16.68 -44.72 83.99
CA GLU A 153 -15.92 -45.31 85.09
C GLU A 153 -16.58 -45.03 86.46
N LYS A 154 -16.99 -43.78 86.71
CA LYS A 154 -17.68 -43.40 87.96
C LYS A 154 -19.04 -44.09 88.13
N LEU A 155 -19.79 -44.28 87.04
CA LEU A 155 -21.08 -44.98 87.07
C LEU A 155 -20.90 -46.49 87.28
N GLN A 156 -19.87 -47.11 86.70
CA GLN A 156 -19.53 -48.52 86.94
C GLN A 156 -19.15 -48.76 88.41
N VAL A 157 -18.42 -47.82 89.05
CA VAL A 157 -18.12 -47.86 90.49
C VAL A 157 -19.37 -47.62 91.37
N GLY A 158 -20.32 -46.81 90.91
CA GLY A 158 -21.58 -46.52 91.62
C GLY A 158 -22.67 -47.60 91.50
N SER A 159 -22.63 -48.46 90.47
CA SER A 159 -23.57 -49.58 90.31
C SER A 159 -23.14 -50.87 91.02
N ALA A 160 -21.88 -50.93 91.49
CA ALA A 160 -21.38 -51.99 92.35
C ALA A 160 -21.56 -51.59 93.82
N VAL A 161 -22.81 -51.65 94.32
CA VAL A 161 -23.26 -51.88 95.72
C VAL A 161 -24.70 -51.36 95.86
N PRO A 162 -25.62 -52.08 96.54
CA PRO A 162 -25.45 -53.34 97.27
C PRO A 162 -25.81 -54.60 96.48
#